data_AF-A0A522DXP0-F1
#
_entry.id   AF-A0A522DXP0-F1
#
_cell.length_a   1.000
_cell.length_b   1.000
_cell.length_c   1.000
_cell.angle_alpha   90.00
_cell.angle_beta   90.00
_cell.angle_gamma   90.00
#
_symmetry.space_group_name_H-M   'P 1'
#
loop_
_entity.id
_entity.type
_entity.pdbx_description
1 polymer ?
#
loop_
_entity_poly.entity_id
_entity_poly.type
_entity_poly.pdbx_seq_one_letter_code
_entity_poly.pdbx_strand_id
1 'polypeptide(L)'
;MSKKLMKQLKETVKYLTKEYKHKPQAGIVLGSGLGNFIEEIEVEKEISYGDIPHFPVSSVEGHKGKLVFGKLGGKRVVCMAGRFHYYEGYSAQDVVFPIRVMGLLGIETLLLSNAAGGVNPAFKVGDIMIINDHIGIDMTNPLIGKNID
;
A
#
# COMPACT_ATOMS: atom_id res chain seq x y z
N MET A 1 18.63 1.97 6.65
CA MET A 1 18.45 0.83 5.73
C MET A 1 19.79 0.30 5.27
N SER A 2 19.84 -0.95 4.80
CA SER A 2 20.97 -1.39 3.97
C SER A 2 21.09 -0.51 2.71
N LYS A 3 22.32 -0.26 2.23
CA LYS A 3 22.56 0.45 0.96
C LYS A 3 21.77 -0.16 -0.22
N LYS A 4 21.52 -1.48 -0.15
CA LYS A 4 20.71 -2.23 -1.11
C LYS A 4 19.26 -1.73 -1.15
N LEU A 5 18.59 -1.63 0.00
CA LEU A 5 17.18 -1.27 0.05
C LEU A 5 16.92 0.18 -0.41
N MET A 6 17.78 1.13 -0.03
CA MET A 6 17.68 2.50 -0.56
C MET A 6 17.89 2.58 -2.08
N LYS A 7 18.78 1.75 -2.62
CA LYS A 7 18.97 1.64 -4.07
C LYS A 7 17.68 1.13 -4.74
N GLN A 8 17.08 0.06 -4.22
CA GLN A 8 15.82 -0.51 -4.73
C GLN A 8 14.67 0.50 -4.69
N LEU A 9 14.52 1.24 -3.58
CA LEU A 9 13.51 2.30 -3.47
C LEU A 9 13.72 3.40 -4.52
N LYS A 10 14.97 3.88 -4.68
CA LYS A 10 15.28 4.92 -5.67
C LYS A 10 15.02 4.45 -7.10
N GLU A 11 15.35 3.20 -7.43
CA GLU A 11 15.07 2.61 -8.74
C GLU A 11 13.56 2.55 -9.01
N THR A 12 12.79 2.12 -8.01
CA THR A 12 11.32 2.04 -8.10
C THR A 12 10.68 3.41 -8.25
N VAL A 13 11.06 4.38 -7.40
CA VAL A 13 10.55 5.75 -7.46
C VAL A 13 10.91 6.40 -8.80
N LYS A 14 12.13 6.17 -9.30
CA LYS A 14 12.56 6.66 -10.62
C LYS A 14 11.72 6.07 -11.75
N TYR A 15 11.39 4.79 -11.68
CA TYR A 15 10.48 4.13 -12.62
C TYR A 15 9.08 4.75 -12.55
N LEU A 16 8.47 4.84 -11.38
CA LEU A 16 7.12 5.37 -11.21
C LEU A 16 7.01 6.85 -11.61
N THR A 17 8.01 7.68 -11.31
CA THR A 17 8.07 9.10 -11.72
C THR A 17 8.23 9.27 -13.24
N LYS A 18 8.70 8.23 -13.95
CA LYS A 18 8.69 8.22 -15.41
C LYS A 18 7.30 7.91 -15.95
N GLU A 19 6.64 6.92 -15.37
CA GLU A 19 5.31 6.45 -15.76
C GLU A 19 4.19 7.43 -15.42
N TYR A 20 4.35 8.19 -14.33
CA TYR A 20 3.37 9.15 -13.85
C TYR A 20 4.09 10.41 -13.32
N LYS A 21 3.87 11.55 -14.01
CA LYS A 21 4.62 12.80 -13.77
C LYS A 21 4.08 13.64 -12.62
N HIS A 22 2.87 13.35 -12.18
CA HIS A 22 2.22 14.12 -11.14
C HIS A 22 2.53 13.56 -9.76
N LYS A 23 2.55 14.44 -8.75
CA LYS A 23 2.79 14.03 -7.36
C LYS A 23 1.45 13.68 -6.68
N PRO A 24 1.28 12.46 -6.16
CA PRO A 24 0.12 12.12 -5.35
C PRO A 24 0.21 12.81 -3.98
N GLN A 25 -0.94 13.22 -3.44
CA GLN A 25 -1.07 13.85 -2.13
C GLN A 25 -1.38 12.81 -1.04
N ALA A 26 -2.13 11.77 -1.40
CA ALA A 26 -2.48 10.68 -0.50
C ALA A 26 -2.19 9.31 -1.11
N GLY A 27 -1.76 8.38 -0.27
CA GLY A 27 -1.70 6.96 -0.55
C GLY A 27 -2.96 6.26 -0.03
N ILE A 28 -3.47 5.27 -0.76
CA ILE A 28 -4.61 4.44 -0.36
C ILE A 28 -4.18 2.98 -0.48
N VAL A 29 -4.45 2.17 0.54
CA VAL A 29 -4.24 0.72 0.48
C VAL A 29 -5.59 0.04 0.65
N LEU A 30 -6.06 -0.59 -0.43
CA LEU A 30 -7.34 -1.28 -0.45
C LEU A 30 -7.21 -2.67 0.14
N GLY A 31 -8.06 -2.93 1.12
CA GLY A 31 -8.18 -4.23 1.76
C GLY A 31 -9.03 -5.22 0.95
N SER A 32 -9.04 -6.45 1.46
CA SER A 32 -9.90 -7.53 1.00
C SER A 32 -11.36 -7.07 0.91
N GLY A 33 -12.01 -7.32 -0.22
CA GLY A 33 -13.41 -6.93 -0.46
C GLY A 33 -13.63 -5.48 -0.90
N LEU A 34 -12.59 -4.63 -0.94
CA LEU A 34 -12.71 -3.20 -1.30
C LEU A 34 -12.11 -2.88 -2.68
N GLY A 35 -11.85 -3.89 -3.51
CA GLY A 35 -11.21 -3.71 -4.81
C GLY A 35 -12.05 -2.91 -5.83
N ASN A 36 -13.38 -2.87 -5.66
CA ASN A 36 -14.29 -2.07 -6.47
C ASN A 36 -14.16 -0.56 -6.21
N PHE A 37 -13.55 -0.14 -5.09
CA PHE A 37 -13.32 1.28 -4.79
C PHE A 37 -12.50 2.01 -5.86
N ILE A 38 -11.74 1.27 -6.67
CA ILE A 38 -10.98 1.83 -7.80
C ILE A 38 -11.92 2.52 -8.81
N GLU A 39 -13.18 2.07 -8.92
CA GLU A 39 -14.18 2.64 -9.83
C GLU A 39 -14.56 4.09 -9.46
N GLU A 40 -14.32 4.50 -8.21
CA GLU A 40 -14.53 5.87 -7.73
C GLU A 40 -13.36 6.81 -8.04
N ILE A 41 -12.23 6.27 -8.52
CA ILE A 41 -11.04 7.04 -8.86
C ILE A 41 -11.13 7.43 -10.34
N GLU A 42 -10.94 8.72 -10.64
CA GLU A 42 -10.64 9.18 -11.99
C GLU A 42 -9.22 8.70 -12.35
N VAL A 43 -9.12 7.49 -12.92
CA VAL A 43 -7.85 6.82 -13.20
C VAL A 43 -7.08 7.56 -14.30
N GLU A 44 -5.86 7.98 -13.97
CA GLU A 44 -4.92 8.59 -14.91
C GLU A 44 -3.85 7.58 -15.38
N LYS A 45 -3.50 6.59 -14.55
CA LYS A 45 -2.53 5.53 -14.89
C LYS A 45 -2.73 4.29 -14.01
N GLU A 46 -2.66 3.10 -14.61
CA GLU A 46 -2.51 1.84 -13.88
C GLU A 46 -1.18 1.17 -14.22
N ILE A 47 -0.57 0.52 -13.24
CA ILE A 47 0.66 -0.25 -13.42
C ILE A 47 0.53 -1.55 -12.62
N SER A 48 0.74 -2.70 -13.26
CA SER A 48 0.72 -4.00 -12.57
C SER A 48 1.92 -4.10 -11.63
N TYR A 49 1.77 -4.73 -10.46
CA TYR A 49 2.89 -4.89 -9.52
C TYR A 49 4.08 -5.62 -10.13
N GLY A 50 3.84 -6.60 -11.01
CA GLY A 50 4.91 -7.32 -11.72
C GLY A 50 5.75 -6.45 -12.67
N ASP A 51 5.22 -5.30 -13.11
CA ASP A 51 5.95 -4.35 -13.97
C ASP A 51 6.77 -3.34 -13.14
N ILE A 52 6.50 -3.24 -11.83
CA ILE A 52 7.15 -2.29 -10.93
C ILE A 52 8.41 -2.95 -10.35
N PRO A 53 9.61 -2.36 -10.55
CA PRO A 53 10.84 -2.92 -9.99
C PRO A 53 10.73 -3.15 -8.48
N HIS A 54 11.18 -4.32 -8.02
CA HIS A 54 11.26 -4.70 -6.60
C HIS A 54 9.92 -4.80 -5.85
N PHE A 55 8.78 -4.60 -6.52
CA PHE A 55 7.48 -4.84 -5.89
C PHE A 55 7.25 -6.35 -5.71
N PRO A 56 6.67 -6.77 -4.57
CA PRO A 56 6.12 -8.10 -4.44
C PRO A 56 4.96 -8.33 -5.42
N VAL A 57 4.64 -9.60 -5.69
CA VAL A 57 3.52 -9.99 -6.56
C VAL A 57 2.54 -10.82 -5.74
N SER A 58 1.39 -10.24 -5.38
CA SER A 58 0.42 -10.91 -4.50
C SER A 58 -0.09 -12.20 -5.14
N SER A 59 -0.21 -13.26 -4.32
CA SER A 59 -0.73 -14.56 -4.73
C SER A 59 -2.18 -14.78 -4.30
N VAL A 60 -2.79 -13.82 -3.60
CA VAL A 60 -4.14 -13.92 -3.02
C VAL A 60 -5.22 -13.61 -4.05
N GLU A 61 -6.25 -14.46 -4.10
CA GLU A 61 -7.40 -14.29 -4.98
C GLU A 61 -8.16 -12.97 -4.69
N GLY A 62 -8.57 -12.28 -5.75
CA GLY A 62 -9.24 -10.96 -5.66
C GLY A 62 -8.29 -9.76 -5.58
N HIS A 63 -6.98 -9.97 -5.40
CA HIS A 63 -6.00 -8.89 -5.51
C HIS A 63 -5.59 -8.72 -6.98
N LYS A 64 -6.21 -7.74 -7.67
CA LYS A 64 -5.87 -7.42 -9.08
C LYS A 64 -4.39 -7.05 -9.26
N GLY A 65 -3.70 -6.68 -8.18
CA GLY A 65 -2.25 -6.53 -8.15
C GLY A 65 -1.77 -5.33 -8.94
N LYS A 66 -2.38 -4.16 -8.71
CA LYS A 66 -2.08 -2.93 -9.46
C LYS A 66 -1.85 -1.73 -8.56
N LEU A 67 -0.99 -0.83 -9.02
CA LEU A 67 -0.82 0.51 -8.49
C LEU A 67 -1.55 1.49 -9.42
N VAL A 68 -2.55 2.18 -8.87
CA VAL A 68 -3.44 3.08 -9.61
C VAL A 68 -3.12 4.51 -9.21
N PHE A 69 -2.86 5.37 -10.18
CA PHE A 69 -2.73 6.81 -10.01
C PHE A 69 -3.94 7.50 -10.62
N GLY A 70 -4.46 8.52 -9.95
CA GLY A 70 -5.62 9.24 -10.44
C GLY A 70 -6.07 10.36 -9.51
N LYS A 71 -7.32 10.80 -9.68
CA LYS A 71 -7.95 11.78 -8.79
C LYS A 71 -9.13 11.18 -8.04
N LEU A 72 -9.27 11.58 -6.78
CA LEU A 72 -10.41 11.27 -5.93
C LEU A 72 -10.73 12.51 -5.08
N GLY A 73 -11.98 12.97 -5.11
CA GLY A 73 -12.38 14.19 -4.38
C GLY A 73 -11.55 15.43 -4.72
N GLY A 74 -11.10 15.55 -5.99
CA GLY A 74 -10.25 16.64 -6.46
C GLY A 74 -8.78 16.58 -5.98
N LYS A 75 -8.38 15.52 -5.28
CA LYS A 75 -6.99 15.28 -4.83
C LYS A 75 -6.34 14.21 -5.68
N ARG A 76 -5.04 14.35 -5.93
CA ARG A 76 -4.26 13.30 -6.60
C ARG A 76 -3.92 12.20 -5.61
N VAL A 77 -4.16 10.95 -5.99
CA VAL A 77 -3.97 9.80 -5.14
C VAL A 77 -3.14 8.73 -5.84
N VAL A 78 -2.43 7.93 -5.04
CA VAL A 78 -1.87 6.65 -5.45
C VAL A 78 -2.53 5.55 -4.63
N CYS A 79 -3.13 4.58 -5.30
CA CYS A 79 -3.96 3.54 -4.70
C CYS A 79 -3.39 2.16 -5.01
N MET A 80 -3.16 1.37 -3.96
CA MET A 80 -2.84 -0.04 -4.06
C MET A 80 -4.12 -0.87 -4.14
N ALA A 81 -4.37 -1.42 -5.34
CA ALA A 81 -5.43 -2.37 -5.63
C ALA A 81 -5.04 -3.79 -5.17
N GLY A 82 -5.13 -4.00 -3.86
CA GLY A 82 -4.60 -5.18 -3.19
C GLY A 82 -3.36 -4.85 -2.37
N ARG A 83 -3.02 -5.74 -1.44
CA ARG A 83 -1.87 -5.62 -0.53
C ARG A 83 -1.16 -6.96 -0.39
N PHE A 84 0.04 -6.90 0.17
CA PHE A 84 0.85 -8.06 0.51
C PHE A 84 0.69 -8.37 1.99
N HIS A 85 0.76 -9.65 2.33
CA HIS A 85 0.62 -10.13 3.68
C HIS A 85 1.86 -10.90 4.11
N TYR A 86 2.14 -10.82 5.40
CA TYR A 86 3.22 -11.59 5.99
C TYR A 86 3.00 -13.11 5.87
N TYR A 87 1.74 -13.57 5.94
CA TYR A 87 1.42 -15.00 5.81
C TYR A 87 1.65 -15.55 4.39
N GLU A 88 1.80 -14.70 3.37
CA GLU A 88 2.16 -15.14 2.00
C GLU A 88 3.65 -15.57 1.92
N GLY A 89 4.43 -15.44 3.01
CA GLY A 89 5.86 -15.76 3.07
C GLY A 89 6.77 -14.56 2.82
N TYR A 90 6.20 -13.37 2.66
CA TYR A 90 6.96 -12.12 2.52
C TYR A 90 7.60 -11.68 3.84
N SER A 91 8.78 -11.07 3.75
CA SER A 91 9.36 -10.43 4.92
C SER A 91 8.56 -9.17 5.28
N ALA A 92 8.65 -8.73 6.54
CA ALA A 92 8.04 -7.47 6.96
C ALA A 92 8.54 -6.27 6.13
N GLN A 93 9.78 -6.32 5.63
CA GLN A 93 10.35 -5.30 4.75
C GLN A 93 9.68 -5.26 3.38
N ASP A 94 9.35 -6.43 2.82
CA ASP A 94 8.67 -6.56 1.52
C ASP A 94 7.24 -6.03 1.62
N VAL A 95 6.53 -6.37 2.70
CA VAL A 95 5.15 -5.91 2.95
C VAL A 95 5.07 -4.38 3.01
N VAL A 96 6.01 -3.72 3.69
CA VAL A 96 6.00 -2.24 3.81
C VAL A 96 6.73 -1.52 2.67
N PHE A 97 7.36 -2.24 1.73
CA PHE A 97 8.12 -1.63 0.64
C PHE A 97 7.30 -0.60 -0.17
N PRO A 98 6.06 -0.89 -0.59
CA PRO A 98 5.23 0.07 -1.32
C PRO A 98 4.93 1.34 -0.52
N ILE A 99 4.77 1.22 0.80
CA ILE A 99 4.49 2.37 1.67
C ILE A 99 5.66 3.34 1.67
N ARG A 100 6.89 2.82 1.73
CA ARG A 100 8.09 3.65 1.63
C ARG A 100 8.24 4.28 0.25
N VAL A 101 7.89 3.55 -0.82
CA VAL A 101 7.85 4.10 -2.18
C VAL A 101 6.86 5.25 -2.26
N MET A 102 5.64 5.11 -1.74
CA MET A 102 4.66 6.20 -1.72
C MET A 102 5.16 7.40 -0.92
N GLY A 103 5.78 7.18 0.24
CA GLY A 103 6.41 8.25 1.02
C GLY A 103 7.46 9.03 0.22
N LEU A 104 8.29 8.32 -0.57
CA LEU A 104 9.28 8.95 -1.46
C LEU A 104 8.67 9.59 -2.71
N LEU A 105 7.47 9.19 -3.13
CA LEU A 105 6.69 9.90 -4.16
C LEU A 105 6.08 11.20 -3.63
N GLY A 106 6.07 11.39 -2.30
CA GLY A 106 5.68 12.64 -1.64
C GLY A 106 4.26 12.66 -1.10
N ILE A 107 3.65 11.51 -0.81
CA ILE A 107 2.35 11.50 -0.12
C ILE A 107 2.50 12.10 1.29
N GLU A 108 1.47 12.80 1.74
CA GLU A 108 1.39 13.39 3.07
C GLU A 108 0.43 12.62 3.98
N THR A 109 -0.46 11.82 3.40
CA THR A 109 -1.46 11.03 4.12
C THR A 109 -1.54 9.62 3.55
N LEU A 110 -1.65 8.63 4.43
CA LEU A 110 -1.87 7.23 4.06
C LEU A 110 -3.20 6.75 4.64
N LEU A 111 -4.11 6.33 3.76
CA LEU A 111 -5.38 5.72 4.11
C LEU A 111 -5.24 4.19 4.02
N LEU A 112 -5.44 3.51 5.14
CA LEU A 112 -5.34 2.06 5.24
C LEU A 112 -6.73 1.46 5.45
N SER A 113 -7.03 0.39 4.72
CA SER A 113 -8.26 -0.38 4.90
C SER A 113 -7.97 -1.87 5.01
N ASN A 114 -8.78 -2.56 5.81
CA ASN A 114 -8.75 -4.01 5.93
C ASN A 114 -10.15 -4.59 6.16
N ALA A 115 -10.22 -5.92 6.04
CA ALA A 115 -11.34 -6.68 6.58
C ALA A 115 -10.86 -7.31 7.89
N ALA A 116 -11.71 -7.32 8.92
CA ALA A 116 -11.39 -7.82 10.24
C ALA A 116 -12.61 -8.49 10.89
N GLY A 117 -12.35 -9.40 11.82
CA GLY A 117 -13.38 -9.93 12.72
C GLY A 117 -13.64 -8.96 13.87
N GLY A 118 -14.91 -8.64 14.11
CA GLY A 118 -15.31 -7.80 15.25
C GLY A 118 -15.30 -8.59 16.56
N VAL A 119 -14.52 -8.14 17.54
CA VAL A 119 -14.49 -8.72 18.89
C VAL A 119 -15.34 -7.93 19.90
N ASN A 120 -15.67 -6.67 19.58
CA ASN A 120 -16.61 -5.89 20.37
C ASN A 120 -18.03 -6.41 20.10
N PRO A 121 -18.78 -6.89 21.11
CA PRO A 121 -20.12 -7.46 20.92
C PRO A 121 -21.15 -6.48 20.32
N ALA A 122 -20.88 -5.18 20.36
CA ALA A 122 -21.74 -4.18 19.75
C ALA A 122 -21.58 -4.08 18.22
N PHE A 123 -20.48 -4.60 17.67
CA PHE A 123 -20.23 -4.57 16.23
C PHE A 123 -21.09 -5.57 15.49
N LYS A 124 -21.50 -5.19 14.29
CA LYS A 124 -22.29 -5.99 13.36
C LYS A 124 -21.53 -6.18 12.06
N VAL A 125 -21.87 -7.25 11.33
CA VAL A 125 -21.35 -7.48 9.99
C VAL A 125 -21.73 -6.29 9.10
N GLY A 126 -20.73 -5.73 8.41
CA GLY A 126 -20.88 -4.56 7.55
C GLY A 126 -20.55 -3.23 8.22
N ASP A 127 -20.29 -3.20 9.53
CA ASP A 127 -19.88 -1.97 10.21
C ASP A 127 -18.52 -1.45 9.69
N ILE A 128 -18.42 -0.13 9.53
CA ILE A 128 -17.15 0.56 9.28
C ILE A 128 -16.60 1.05 10.62
N MET A 129 -15.41 0.57 10.98
CA MET A 129 -14.73 0.94 12.21
C MET A 129 -13.51 1.82 11.92
N ILE A 130 -13.43 2.99 12.56
CA ILE A 130 -12.25 3.84 12.51
C ILE A 130 -11.19 3.29 13.46
N ILE A 131 -10.02 2.93 12.92
CA ILE A 131 -8.86 2.50 13.70
C ILE A 131 -8.30 3.72 14.44
N ASN A 132 -8.44 3.72 15.77
CA ASN A 132 -7.90 4.76 16.64
C ASN A 132 -6.59 4.33 17.35
N ASP A 133 -6.33 3.03 17.43
CA ASP A 133 -5.10 2.45 17.97
C ASP A 133 -4.90 1.01 17.44
N HIS A 134 -3.75 0.40 17.69
CA HIS A 134 -3.47 -0.99 17.35
C HIS A 134 -2.56 -1.71 18.36
N ILE A 135 -2.71 -3.03 18.46
CA ILE A 135 -1.82 -3.91 19.23
C ILE A 135 -1.12 -4.85 18.24
N GLY A 136 0.22 -4.82 18.21
CA GLY A 136 1.02 -5.77 17.42
C GLY A 136 1.31 -7.04 18.24
N ILE A 137 0.82 -8.18 17.79
CA ILE A 137 1.04 -9.50 18.42
C ILE A 137 1.79 -10.38 17.43
N ASP A 138 2.91 -10.97 17.84
CA ASP A 138 3.75 -11.86 17.02
C ASP A 138 4.17 -11.28 15.66
N MET A 139 4.23 -9.94 15.56
CA MET A 139 4.63 -9.24 14.34
C MET A 139 6.12 -8.92 14.34
N THR A 140 6.82 -9.37 13.29
CA THR A 140 8.18 -8.90 13.02
C THR A 140 8.14 -7.41 12.69
N ASN A 141 8.79 -6.58 13.50
CA ASN A 141 8.78 -5.14 13.29
C ASN A 141 9.57 -4.77 12.00
N PRO A 142 8.93 -4.07 11.03
CA PRO A 142 9.55 -3.72 9.75
C PRO A 142 10.65 -2.63 9.87
N LEU A 143 10.89 -2.12 11.08
CA LEU A 143 11.95 -1.16 11.38
C LEU A 143 13.20 -1.84 11.97
N ILE A 144 13.17 -3.16 12.22
CA ILE A 144 14.35 -3.91 12.67
C ILE A 144 15.47 -3.78 11.62
N GLY A 145 16.67 -3.47 12.10
CA GLY A 145 17.87 -3.27 11.31
C GLY A 145 18.39 -1.83 11.38
N LYS A 146 19.44 -1.54 10.61
CA LYS A 146 20.05 -0.21 10.61
C LYS A 146 19.06 0.85 10.11
N ASN A 147 18.89 1.94 10.85
CA ASN A 147 18.11 3.12 10.44
C ASN A 147 18.69 3.78 9.18
N ILE A 148 17.89 4.60 8.49
CA ILE A 148 18.36 5.50 7.43
C ILE A 148 18.62 6.84 8.10
N ASP A 149 19.85 7.35 7.98
CA ASP A 149 20.18 8.73 8.33
C ASP A 149 20.27 9.56 7.04
#